data_AF-A0A970ZX85-F1
#
_entry.id   AF-A0A970ZX85-F1
#
_cell.length_a   1.000
_cell.length_b   1.000
_cell.length_c   1.000
_cell.angle_alpha   90.00
_cell.angle_beta   90.00
_cell.angle_gamma   90.00
#
_symmetry.space_group_name_H-M   'P 1'
#
loop_
_entity.id
_entity.type
_entity.pdbx_description
1 polymer ?
#
loop_
_entity_poly.entity_id
_entity_poly.type
_entity_poly.pdbx_seq_one_letter_code
_entity_poly.pdbx_strand_id
1 'polypeptide(L)'
;SDASVVNLGKISASSSDVILIARTVENHGTIEAPNGTAALAAGSEVLVKADGEERIFVEAGSAEGTSKATQAGLIRAAEAEIKAAGGNEYALAIKHTGVTRATGVSKRGGRIFLSAGGKSTVRHSGTIEAQKSDGNGGQVRVEAARIELAPISKIDVSADPASLVGNGGEVLIGGGYQGQDPSLGNAETVTAEEGSILLADAAAEGDGGRVILWSDDTTRFAGTISARGGAVSGDGGFVETSGSVLSLSGSARVTTSAAHGTFGAWLLDPADMEIVSGDGGDLTGFAVDPGAIVAALDGSNIVLLADNSITVSDVIDASGNVGAGHLTLDAPTLHLNAAILLRGGSVLSGTASTVNVGASGRVQNGIDAAAAGGLVNLLGANYGSTGSELRIGKSLTMRGSVGGTVLDAQGNHGVLRITGDTSATGVVVTLDRLTFTGGDALFGGRGGGIYINGGGGRKTDVTIQDSTISGNSADFGGGNLQ
;
A
#
# COMPACT_ATOMS: atom_id res chain seq x y z
N SER A 1 -37.47 -3.52 22.69
CA SER A 1 -38.50 -4.49 22.26
C SER A 1 -37.95 -5.83 21.80
N ASP A 2 -36.70 -6.25 21.99
CA ASP A 2 -35.98 -7.51 21.55
C ASP A 2 -36.41 -8.32 20.31
N ALA A 3 -37.34 -7.83 19.49
CA ALA A 3 -37.97 -8.55 18.40
C ALA A 3 -37.02 -8.66 17.22
N SER A 4 -37.07 -9.82 16.58
CA SER A 4 -36.27 -10.19 15.43
C SER A 4 -37.11 -10.32 14.17
N VAL A 5 -36.54 -9.98 13.03
CA VAL A 5 -37.05 -10.37 11.70
C VAL A 5 -36.09 -11.39 11.11
N VAL A 6 -36.61 -12.58 10.81
CA VAL A 6 -35.82 -13.70 10.27
C VAL A 6 -36.43 -14.13 8.93
N ASN A 7 -35.68 -13.96 7.84
CA ASN A 7 -36.06 -14.51 6.53
C ASN A 7 -35.42 -15.88 6.34
N LEU A 8 -36.26 -16.92 6.27
CA LEU A 8 -35.87 -18.29 5.89
C LEU A 8 -36.35 -18.66 4.47
N GLY A 9 -37.17 -17.81 3.85
CA GLY A 9 -37.83 -18.07 2.57
C GLY A 9 -37.27 -17.23 1.43
N LYS A 10 -38.10 -16.94 0.43
CA LYS A 10 -37.78 -16.04 -0.67
C LYS A 10 -38.64 -14.78 -0.59
N ILE A 11 -38.01 -13.61 -0.57
CA ILE A 11 -38.66 -12.30 -0.68
C ILE A 11 -38.18 -11.64 -1.96
N SER A 12 -39.08 -11.15 -2.80
CA SER A 12 -38.70 -10.54 -4.08
C SER A 12 -39.55 -9.31 -4.42
N ALA A 13 -38.90 -8.27 -4.91
CA ALA A 13 -39.54 -7.07 -5.45
C ALA A 13 -38.92 -6.70 -6.81
N SER A 14 -39.71 -6.78 -7.89
CA SER A 14 -39.17 -6.63 -9.25
C SER A 14 -38.71 -5.21 -9.59
N SER A 15 -39.34 -4.17 -9.02
CA SER A 15 -39.12 -2.77 -9.37
C SER A 15 -39.13 -1.82 -8.17
N SER A 16 -38.94 -2.35 -6.96
CA SER A 16 -38.92 -1.58 -5.72
C SER A 16 -37.92 -2.17 -4.74
N ASP A 17 -37.78 -1.53 -3.59
CA ASP A 17 -36.87 -1.96 -2.53
C ASP A 17 -37.48 -3.10 -1.69
N VAL A 18 -36.62 -3.90 -1.05
CA VAL A 18 -36.96 -4.81 0.05
C VAL A 18 -36.14 -4.39 1.27
N ILE A 19 -36.80 -3.93 2.33
CA ILE A 19 -36.12 -3.43 3.53
C ILE A 19 -36.67 -4.19 4.75
N LEU A 20 -35.79 -4.94 5.43
CA LEU A 20 -36.13 -5.63 6.68
C LEU A 20 -35.59 -4.82 7.86
N ILE A 21 -36.48 -4.39 8.75
CA ILE A 21 -36.15 -3.52 9.88
C ILE A 21 -36.56 -4.19 11.19
N ALA A 22 -35.61 -4.36 12.10
CA ALA A 22 -35.83 -4.84 13.45
C ALA A 22 -34.65 -4.46 14.35
N ARG A 23 -34.59 -4.99 15.56
CA ARG A 23 -33.38 -4.89 16.40
C ARG A 23 -32.39 -6.00 16.10
N THR A 24 -32.92 -7.17 15.76
CA THR A 24 -32.15 -8.28 15.19
C THR A 24 -32.74 -8.62 13.83
N VAL A 25 -31.94 -8.52 12.78
CA VAL A 25 -32.35 -8.89 11.42
C VAL A 25 -31.48 -10.04 10.94
N GLU A 26 -32.10 -11.10 10.48
CA GLU A 26 -31.39 -12.26 9.95
C GLU A 26 -31.95 -12.66 8.59
N ASN A 27 -31.07 -12.85 7.62
CA ASN A 27 -31.41 -13.46 6.35
C ASN A 27 -30.63 -14.76 6.17
N HIS A 28 -31.36 -15.88 6.16
CA HIS A 28 -30.85 -17.22 5.80
C HIS A 28 -31.43 -17.70 4.47
N GLY A 29 -32.51 -17.07 4.00
CA GLY A 29 -33.13 -17.33 2.70
C GLY A 29 -32.62 -16.41 1.59
N THR A 30 -33.51 -16.04 0.68
CA THR A 30 -33.20 -15.22 -0.51
C THR A 30 -33.98 -13.91 -0.49
N ILE A 31 -33.29 -12.80 -0.77
CA ILE A 31 -33.88 -11.49 -1.03
C ILE A 31 -33.49 -11.03 -2.45
N GLU A 32 -34.47 -10.72 -3.29
CA GLU A 32 -34.28 -10.24 -4.66
C GLU A 32 -34.92 -8.87 -4.89
N ALA A 33 -34.12 -7.86 -5.22
CA ALA A 33 -34.56 -6.51 -5.60
C ALA A 33 -33.81 -6.02 -6.85
N PRO A 34 -33.93 -6.67 -8.02
CA PRO A 34 -33.05 -6.46 -9.17
C PRO A 34 -33.00 -5.02 -9.72
N ASN A 35 -34.01 -4.19 -9.43
CA ASN A 35 -34.05 -2.78 -9.84
C ASN A 35 -34.12 -1.82 -8.63
N GLY A 36 -33.91 -2.33 -7.42
CA GLY A 36 -34.06 -1.57 -6.17
C GLY A 36 -32.96 -1.88 -5.14
N THR A 37 -33.16 -1.39 -3.93
CA THR A 37 -32.31 -1.69 -2.77
C THR A 37 -32.81 -2.93 -2.04
N ALA A 38 -31.92 -3.83 -1.66
CA ALA A 38 -32.19 -4.85 -0.65
C ALA A 38 -31.45 -4.49 0.64
N ALA A 39 -32.16 -4.29 1.75
CA ALA A 39 -31.56 -3.82 2.98
C ALA A 39 -31.94 -4.63 4.23
N LEU A 40 -30.96 -4.81 5.12
CA LEU A 40 -31.12 -5.31 6.49
C LEU A 40 -30.74 -4.17 7.44
N ALA A 41 -31.70 -3.68 8.23
CA ALA A 41 -31.49 -2.56 9.15
C ALA A 41 -31.77 -3.00 10.60
N ALA A 42 -30.71 -3.12 11.39
CA ALA A 42 -30.76 -3.57 12.78
C ALA A 42 -30.46 -2.41 13.75
N GLY A 43 -31.47 -1.85 14.42
CA GLY A 43 -31.27 -0.71 15.31
C GLY A 43 -32.44 -0.41 16.23
N SER A 44 -32.23 0.55 17.14
CA SER A 44 -33.31 1.15 17.94
C SER A 44 -34.06 2.22 17.18
N GLU A 45 -33.36 2.97 16.34
CA GLU A 45 -33.91 4.00 15.47
C GLU A 45 -33.32 3.81 14.08
N VAL A 46 -34.21 3.76 13.08
CA VAL A 46 -33.87 3.55 11.69
C VAL A 46 -34.59 4.59 10.85
N LEU A 47 -33.81 5.42 10.16
CA LEU A 47 -34.30 6.39 9.20
C LEU A 47 -34.17 5.79 7.80
N VAL A 48 -35.25 5.89 7.02
CA VAL A 48 -35.27 5.46 5.64
C VAL A 48 -35.50 6.68 4.76
N LYS A 49 -34.50 7.03 3.96
CA LYS A 49 -34.60 8.09 2.97
C LYS A 49 -35.39 7.58 1.76
N ALA A 50 -36.12 8.47 1.09
CA ALA A 50 -36.89 8.12 -0.10
C ALA A 50 -36.01 7.91 -1.35
N ASP A 51 -34.89 8.62 -1.44
CA ASP A 51 -33.97 8.58 -2.57
C ASP A 51 -32.56 9.01 -2.13
N GLY A 52 -31.54 8.66 -2.90
CA GLY A 52 -30.13 8.91 -2.60
C GLY A 52 -29.29 7.64 -2.66
N GLU A 53 -27.98 7.82 -2.47
CA GLU A 53 -27.01 6.74 -2.58
C GLU A 53 -27.14 5.71 -1.46
N GLU A 54 -27.28 6.20 -0.24
CA GLU A 54 -27.60 5.41 0.94
C GLU A 54 -29.03 5.73 1.37
N ARG A 55 -29.84 4.68 1.53
CA ARG A 55 -31.26 4.76 1.87
C ARG A 55 -31.48 4.58 3.36
N ILE A 56 -30.66 3.80 4.03
CA ILE A 56 -30.84 3.43 5.44
C ILE A 56 -29.84 4.18 6.30
N PHE A 57 -30.30 4.73 7.41
CA PHE A 57 -29.43 5.25 8.47
C PHE A 57 -29.89 4.65 9.79
N VAL A 58 -28.95 4.10 10.55
CA VAL A 58 -29.25 3.43 11.81
C VAL A 58 -28.52 4.18 12.91
N GLU A 59 -29.28 4.70 13.87
CA GLU A 59 -28.69 5.40 15.01
C GLU A 59 -28.49 4.44 16.18
N ALA A 60 -27.35 4.58 16.85
CA ALA A 60 -27.10 3.88 18.10
C ALA A 60 -28.00 4.49 19.19
N GLY A 61 -29.01 3.75 19.63
CA GLY A 61 -29.82 4.17 20.76
C GLY A 61 -29.02 4.25 22.05
N SER A 62 -29.49 5.06 22.99
CA SER A 62 -28.93 5.26 24.33
C SER A 62 -29.05 4.06 25.28
N ALA A 63 -29.53 2.90 24.80
CA ALA A 63 -29.82 1.72 25.62
C ALA A 63 -28.82 0.58 25.33
N GLU A 64 -28.41 -0.14 26.38
CA GLU A 64 -27.44 -1.26 26.41
C GLU A 64 -27.83 -2.53 25.61
N GLY A 65 -28.59 -2.40 24.52
CA GLY A 65 -28.99 -3.50 23.64
C GLY A 65 -28.04 -3.69 22.46
N THR A 66 -27.68 -4.93 22.15
CA THR A 66 -26.93 -5.27 20.93
C THR A 66 -27.90 -5.40 19.76
N SER A 67 -27.86 -4.48 18.80
CA SER A 67 -28.54 -4.66 17.52
C SER A 67 -27.66 -5.50 16.61
N LYS A 68 -28.24 -6.45 15.89
CA LYS A 68 -27.46 -7.40 15.08
C LYS A 68 -28.08 -7.62 13.71
N ALA A 69 -27.26 -7.52 12.67
CA ALA A 69 -27.61 -7.93 11.32
C ALA A 69 -26.78 -9.17 10.93
N THR A 70 -27.45 -10.28 10.63
CA THR A 70 -26.82 -11.48 10.08
C THR A 70 -27.26 -11.69 8.65
N GLN A 71 -26.29 -11.74 7.73
CA GLN A 71 -26.52 -12.14 6.36
C GLN A 71 -25.80 -13.45 6.06
N ALA A 72 -26.55 -14.54 6.07
CA ALA A 72 -26.08 -15.90 5.82
C ALA A 72 -26.63 -16.50 4.51
N GLY A 73 -27.74 -15.97 4.00
CA GLY A 73 -28.38 -16.41 2.76
C GLY A 73 -27.90 -15.63 1.54
N LEU A 74 -28.81 -15.38 0.60
CA LEU A 74 -28.55 -14.67 -0.66
C LEU A 74 -29.28 -13.32 -0.70
N ILE A 75 -28.56 -12.25 -1.05
CA ILE A 75 -29.12 -10.98 -1.49
C ILE A 75 -28.69 -10.74 -2.94
N ARG A 76 -29.66 -10.45 -3.83
CA ARG A 76 -29.43 -9.96 -5.20
C ARG A 76 -30.20 -8.68 -5.43
N ALA A 77 -29.53 -7.58 -5.71
CA ALA A 77 -30.18 -6.29 -5.87
C ALA A 77 -29.45 -5.35 -6.84
N ALA A 78 -30.01 -4.18 -7.11
CA ALA A 78 -29.26 -3.11 -7.75
C ALA A 78 -28.28 -2.45 -6.76
N GLU A 79 -28.70 -2.35 -5.50
CA GLU A 79 -27.90 -1.89 -4.35
C GLU A 79 -28.24 -2.72 -3.12
N ALA A 80 -27.27 -2.93 -2.23
CA ALA A 80 -27.50 -3.63 -0.97
C ALA A 80 -26.96 -2.85 0.23
N GLU A 81 -27.73 -2.84 1.31
CA GLU A 81 -27.37 -2.14 2.55
C GLU A 81 -27.55 -3.08 3.75
N ILE A 82 -26.47 -3.38 4.47
CA ILE A 82 -26.51 -4.13 5.72
C ILE A 82 -26.03 -3.18 6.80
N LYS A 83 -26.96 -2.67 7.60
CA LYS A 83 -26.67 -1.66 8.59
C LYS A 83 -27.10 -2.10 9.96
N ALA A 84 -26.24 -1.89 10.94
CA ALA A 84 -26.53 -2.14 12.33
C ALA A 84 -26.03 -0.98 13.19
N ALA A 85 -26.74 -0.62 14.25
CA ALA A 85 -26.21 0.28 15.26
C ALA A 85 -26.70 -0.13 16.64
N GLY A 86 -25.77 -0.18 17.59
CA GLY A 86 -26.02 -0.60 18.96
C GLY A 86 -25.16 -1.78 19.36
N GLY A 87 -24.42 -1.62 20.45
CA GLY A 87 -23.46 -2.58 20.96
C GLY A 87 -22.43 -1.90 21.86
N ASN A 88 -21.84 -2.66 22.78
CA ASN A 88 -20.60 -2.26 23.44
C ASN A 88 -19.40 -2.59 22.51
N GLU A 89 -18.18 -2.27 22.95
CA GLU A 89 -16.94 -2.49 22.19
C GLU A 89 -16.69 -3.96 21.78
N TYR A 90 -17.42 -4.92 22.35
CA TYR A 90 -17.30 -6.36 22.11
C TYR A 90 -18.44 -6.93 21.26
N ALA A 91 -19.39 -6.10 20.82
CA ALA A 91 -20.56 -6.57 20.09
C ALA A 91 -20.25 -6.76 18.60
N LEU A 92 -20.36 -8.00 18.13
CA LEU A 92 -20.49 -8.30 16.71
C LEU A 92 -21.86 -7.81 16.21
N ALA A 93 -21.86 -6.67 15.53
CA ALA A 93 -23.07 -6.00 15.04
C ALA A 93 -23.46 -6.49 13.64
N ILE A 94 -22.47 -6.76 12.78
CA ILE A 94 -22.72 -7.34 11.45
C ILE A 94 -21.92 -8.62 11.30
N LYS A 95 -22.63 -9.71 10.96
CA LYS A 95 -22.03 -10.98 10.56
C LYS A 95 -22.46 -11.30 9.13
N HIS A 96 -21.51 -11.30 8.21
CA HIS A 96 -21.74 -11.69 6.82
C HIS A 96 -21.02 -13.01 6.52
N THR A 97 -21.80 -14.05 6.22
CA THR A 97 -21.30 -15.39 5.85
C THR A 97 -21.89 -15.87 4.51
N GLY A 98 -22.91 -15.16 4.01
CA GLY A 98 -23.67 -15.54 2.82
C GLY A 98 -23.11 -14.91 1.54
N VAL A 99 -24.01 -14.64 0.60
CA VAL A 99 -23.71 -13.97 -0.66
C VAL A 99 -24.53 -12.69 -0.78
N THR A 100 -23.87 -11.57 -1.07
CA THR A 100 -24.53 -10.31 -1.44
C THR A 100 -24.01 -9.87 -2.79
N ARG A 101 -24.90 -9.78 -3.79
CA ARG A 101 -24.57 -9.34 -5.14
C ARG A 101 -25.36 -8.09 -5.52
N ALA A 102 -24.66 -7.02 -5.87
CA ALA A 102 -25.23 -5.79 -6.40
C ALA A 102 -24.83 -5.61 -7.86
N THR A 103 -25.80 -5.67 -8.76
CA THR A 103 -25.59 -5.36 -10.18
C THR A 103 -26.34 -4.07 -10.48
N GLY A 104 -25.60 -3.00 -10.71
CA GLY A 104 -26.16 -1.68 -10.96
C GLY A 104 -27.15 -1.67 -12.12
N VAL A 105 -27.96 -0.62 -12.14
CA VAL A 105 -28.83 -0.27 -13.27
C VAL A 105 -28.56 1.19 -13.63
N SER A 106 -29.16 1.73 -14.71
CA SER A 106 -28.85 3.08 -15.21
C SER A 106 -28.92 4.22 -14.17
N LYS A 107 -29.62 4.03 -13.04
CA LYS A 107 -29.73 5.00 -11.94
C LYS A 107 -29.01 4.60 -10.64
N ARG A 108 -28.41 3.41 -10.56
CA ARG A 108 -27.85 2.83 -9.32
C ARG A 108 -26.53 2.13 -9.62
N GLY A 109 -25.46 2.55 -8.94
CA GLY A 109 -24.08 2.26 -9.33
C GLY A 109 -23.51 0.90 -8.92
N GLY A 110 -24.35 -0.11 -8.66
CA GLY A 110 -23.89 -1.43 -8.19
C GLY A 110 -23.12 -1.32 -6.89
N ARG A 111 -23.81 -0.98 -5.79
CA ARG A 111 -23.18 -0.60 -4.52
C ARG A 111 -23.60 -1.51 -3.39
N ILE A 112 -22.66 -1.80 -2.49
CA ILE A 112 -22.90 -2.57 -1.27
C ILE A 112 -22.30 -1.83 -0.09
N PHE A 113 -23.13 -1.53 0.91
CA PHE A 113 -22.72 -0.85 2.14
C PHE A 113 -22.92 -1.76 3.35
N LEU A 114 -21.85 -2.03 4.09
CA LEU A 114 -21.90 -2.69 5.40
C LEU A 114 -21.48 -1.65 6.44
N SER A 115 -22.41 -1.20 7.29
CA SER A 115 -22.11 -0.14 8.26
C SER A 115 -22.58 -0.52 9.66
N ALA A 116 -21.65 -0.57 10.61
CA ALA A 116 -21.92 -0.77 12.01
C ALA A 116 -21.56 0.47 12.84
N GLY A 117 -22.57 1.15 13.38
CA GLY A 117 -22.35 2.34 14.22
C GLY A 117 -21.79 2.01 15.62
N GLY A 118 -21.19 3.02 16.27
CA GLY A 118 -20.60 2.91 17.60
C GLY A 118 -19.27 2.14 17.60
N LYS A 119 -18.87 1.57 18.76
CA LYS A 119 -17.64 0.78 18.90
C LYS A 119 -17.77 -0.69 18.42
N SER A 120 -18.66 -0.93 17.47
CA SER A 120 -19.10 -2.27 17.07
C SER A 120 -18.16 -2.93 16.07
N THR A 121 -18.34 -4.25 15.87
CA THR A 121 -17.57 -5.05 14.91
C THR A 121 -18.39 -5.45 13.68
N VAL A 122 -17.80 -5.36 12.48
CA VAL A 122 -18.23 -6.06 11.26
C VAL A 122 -17.29 -7.25 11.02
N ARG A 123 -17.86 -8.44 10.91
CA ARG A 123 -17.12 -9.64 10.49
C ARG A 123 -17.65 -10.17 9.17
N HIS A 124 -16.78 -10.20 8.17
CA HIS A 124 -17.03 -10.78 6.86
C HIS A 124 -16.36 -12.15 6.74
N SER A 125 -17.05 -13.09 6.09
CA SER A 125 -16.59 -14.46 5.84
C SER A 125 -17.39 -15.12 4.71
N GLY A 126 -18.03 -14.33 3.87
CA GLY A 126 -18.82 -14.77 2.72
C GLY A 126 -18.34 -14.12 1.42
N THR A 127 -19.26 -13.96 0.46
CA THR A 127 -18.98 -13.31 -0.83
C THR A 127 -19.77 -12.02 -0.99
N ILE A 128 -19.08 -10.95 -1.35
CA ILE A 128 -19.66 -9.66 -1.77
C ILE A 128 -19.21 -9.42 -3.21
N GLU A 129 -20.15 -9.13 -4.10
CA GLU A 129 -19.89 -8.87 -5.52
C GLU A 129 -20.65 -7.62 -5.96
N ALA A 130 -19.94 -6.61 -6.48
CA ALA A 130 -20.55 -5.35 -6.89
C ALA A 130 -20.06 -4.95 -8.29
N GLN A 131 -20.98 -4.74 -9.22
CA GLN A 131 -20.69 -4.40 -10.62
C GLN A 131 -21.69 -3.36 -11.12
N LYS A 132 -21.26 -2.47 -12.03
CA LYS A 132 -22.13 -1.53 -12.72
C LYS A 132 -22.75 -2.16 -13.97
N SER A 133 -23.87 -1.63 -14.44
CA SER A 133 -24.54 -2.12 -15.66
C SER A 133 -23.76 -1.87 -16.96
N ASP A 134 -22.75 -1.01 -16.92
CA ASP A 134 -21.93 -0.63 -18.07
C ASP A 134 -20.65 -1.49 -18.22
N GLY A 135 -20.50 -2.52 -17.39
CA GLY A 135 -19.35 -3.43 -17.41
C GLY A 135 -18.20 -3.00 -16.48
N ASN A 136 -18.24 -1.81 -15.89
CA ASN A 136 -17.26 -1.41 -14.88
C ASN A 136 -17.54 -2.10 -13.53
N GLY A 137 -16.50 -2.17 -12.69
CA GLY A 137 -16.64 -2.57 -11.30
C GLY A 137 -17.56 -1.64 -10.49
N GLY A 138 -18.22 -2.21 -9.49
CA GLY A 138 -19.09 -1.51 -8.54
C GLY A 138 -18.32 -0.91 -7.36
N GLN A 139 -19.04 -0.62 -6.29
CA GLN A 139 -18.45 -0.10 -5.05
C GLN A 139 -18.87 -0.94 -3.84
N VAL A 140 -17.91 -1.19 -2.96
CA VAL A 140 -18.15 -1.79 -1.64
C VAL A 140 -17.56 -0.88 -0.58
N ARG A 141 -18.37 -0.53 0.44
CA ARG A 141 -17.87 0.15 1.64
C ARG A 141 -18.19 -0.66 2.89
N VAL A 142 -17.20 -0.76 3.77
CA VAL A 142 -17.34 -1.41 5.07
C VAL A 142 -16.89 -0.43 6.14
N GLU A 143 -17.81 -0.02 7.01
CA GLU A 143 -17.59 0.99 8.04
C GLU A 143 -17.96 0.40 9.41
N ALA A 144 -17.03 0.39 10.35
CA ALA A 144 -17.23 0.00 11.74
C ALA A 144 -15.99 0.39 12.56
N ALA A 145 -16.10 0.43 13.88
CA ALA A 145 -14.91 0.60 14.72
C ALA A 145 -13.93 -0.57 14.59
N ARG A 146 -14.42 -1.81 14.41
CA ARG A 146 -13.58 -2.99 14.16
C ARG A 146 -14.07 -3.73 12.93
N ILE A 147 -13.17 -4.07 12.02
CA ILE A 147 -13.50 -4.83 10.82
C ILE A 147 -12.59 -6.05 10.72
N GLU A 148 -13.22 -7.22 10.54
CA GLU A 148 -12.54 -8.52 10.40
C GLU A 148 -12.93 -9.16 9.05
N LEU A 149 -11.96 -9.37 8.17
CA LEU A 149 -12.10 -10.21 6.97
C LEU A 149 -11.49 -11.59 7.25
N ALA A 150 -12.33 -12.58 7.50
CA ALA A 150 -11.92 -13.96 7.77
C ALA A 150 -11.30 -14.65 6.52
N PRO A 151 -10.68 -15.83 6.63
CA PRO A 151 -9.87 -16.48 5.59
C PRO A 151 -10.61 -16.91 4.32
N ILE A 152 -11.94 -16.82 4.30
CA ILE A 152 -12.78 -17.16 3.15
C ILE A 152 -13.57 -15.94 2.63
N SER A 153 -13.29 -14.76 3.20
CA SER A 153 -13.87 -13.50 2.74
C SER A 153 -13.50 -13.25 1.29
N LYS A 154 -14.51 -13.07 0.43
CA LYS A 154 -14.32 -12.56 -0.93
C LYS A 154 -15.09 -11.25 -1.10
N ILE A 155 -14.41 -10.22 -1.58
CA ILE A 155 -15.00 -8.98 -2.05
C ILE A 155 -14.53 -8.77 -3.48
N ASP A 156 -15.46 -8.73 -4.43
CA ASP A 156 -15.15 -8.65 -5.86
C ASP A 156 -15.91 -7.48 -6.49
N VAL A 157 -15.15 -6.45 -6.82
CA VAL A 157 -15.58 -5.27 -7.56
C VAL A 157 -14.85 -5.17 -8.90
N SER A 158 -14.36 -6.30 -9.43
CA SER A 158 -13.73 -6.31 -10.75
C SER A 158 -14.74 -5.92 -11.83
N ALA A 159 -14.24 -5.43 -12.97
CA ALA A 159 -15.04 -5.24 -14.16
C ALA A 159 -15.75 -6.54 -14.56
N ASP A 160 -16.89 -6.42 -15.24
CA ASP A 160 -17.63 -7.59 -15.72
C ASP A 160 -16.75 -8.38 -16.71
N PRO A 161 -16.42 -9.66 -16.43
CA PRO A 161 -15.60 -10.47 -17.33
C PRO A 161 -16.28 -10.75 -18.67
N ALA A 162 -17.60 -10.51 -18.80
CA ALA A 162 -18.31 -10.59 -20.07
C ALA A 162 -18.13 -9.32 -20.93
N SER A 163 -17.63 -8.22 -20.36
CA SER A 163 -17.30 -7.00 -21.09
C SER A 163 -15.85 -7.05 -21.59
N LEU A 164 -15.62 -6.54 -22.81
CA LEU A 164 -14.26 -6.32 -23.31
C LEU A 164 -13.62 -5.10 -22.67
N VAL A 165 -14.42 -4.07 -22.38
CA VAL A 165 -13.97 -2.78 -21.85
C VAL A 165 -14.60 -2.56 -20.47
N GLY A 166 -13.79 -2.21 -19.49
CA GLY A 166 -14.28 -1.91 -18.15
C GLY A 166 -13.15 -1.74 -17.15
N ASN A 167 -13.26 -0.71 -16.32
CA ASN A 167 -12.32 -0.47 -15.23
C ASN A 167 -12.72 -1.27 -13.99
N GLY A 168 -11.73 -1.62 -13.19
CA GLY A 168 -11.96 -2.14 -11.85
C GLY A 168 -12.73 -1.16 -10.96
N GLY A 169 -13.46 -1.70 -10.00
CA GLY A 169 -14.29 -0.95 -9.07
C GLY A 169 -13.54 -0.44 -7.84
N GLU A 170 -14.28 -0.11 -6.80
CA GLU A 170 -13.73 0.45 -5.56
C GLU A 170 -14.15 -0.34 -4.31
N VAL A 171 -13.18 -0.63 -3.46
CA VAL A 171 -13.38 -1.17 -2.11
C VAL A 171 -12.80 -0.21 -1.08
N LEU A 172 -13.62 0.24 -0.13
CA LEU A 172 -13.20 1.08 1.00
C LEU A 172 -13.55 0.37 2.30
N ILE A 173 -12.56 0.03 3.11
CA ILE A 173 -12.72 -0.72 4.35
C ILE A 173 -12.10 0.07 5.48
N GLY A 174 -12.93 0.51 6.42
CA GLY A 174 -12.50 1.21 7.62
C GLY A 174 -12.05 2.65 7.39
N GLY A 175 -12.18 3.20 6.18
CA GLY A 175 -11.88 4.60 5.91
C GLY A 175 -11.63 4.86 4.43
N GLY A 176 -11.41 6.13 4.10
CA GLY A 176 -10.96 6.55 2.76
C GLY A 176 -9.44 6.70 2.68
N TYR A 177 -8.97 7.28 1.58
CA TYR A 177 -7.54 7.50 1.32
C TYR A 177 -6.88 8.26 2.46
N GLN A 178 -5.85 7.65 3.06
CA GLN A 178 -5.12 8.17 4.23
C GLN A 178 -6.00 8.61 5.40
N GLY A 179 -7.21 8.03 5.52
CA GLY A 179 -8.19 8.41 6.55
C GLY A 179 -8.72 9.83 6.40
N GLN A 180 -8.51 10.49 5.26
CA GLN A 180 -8.86 11.89 5.03
C GLN A 180 -10.21 12.08 4.33
N ASP A 181 -10.97 11.01 4.07
CA ASP A 181 -12.31 11.12 3.51
C ASP A 181 -13.34 11.39 4.62
N PRO A 182 -13.85 12.64 4.76
CA PRO A 182 -14.77 12.97 5.83
C PRO A 182 -16.16 12.36 5.63
N SER A 183 -16.43 11.73 4.48
CA SER A 183 -17.70 11.06 4.21
C SER A 183 -17.75 9.63 4.74
N LEU A 184 -16.64 9.11 5.27
CA LEU A 184 -16.51 7.75 5.81
C LEU A 184 -16.07 7.79 7.27
N GLY A 185 -16.67 6.91 8.07
CA GLY A 185 -16.18 6.67 9.42
C GLY A 185 -14.89 5.86 9.39
N ASN A 186 -13.84 6.34 10.06
CA ASN A 186 -12.61 5.57 10.21
C ASN A 186 -12.78 4.46 11.26
N ALA A 187 -12.25 3.29 10.98
CA ALA A 187 -12.17 2.17 11.92
C ALA A 187 -11.07 2.41 12.96
N GLU A 188 -11.24 1.92 14.18
CA GLU A 188 -10.14 1.80 15.14
C GLU A 188 -9.17 0.69 14.65
N THR A 189 -9.70 -0.45 14.20
CA THR A 189 -8.86 -1.56 13.71
C THR A 189 -9.43 -2.26 12.48
N VAL A 190 -8.55 -2.62 11.55
CA VAL A 190 -8.86 -3.50 10.42
C VAL A 190 -7.97 -4.74 10.47
N THR A 191 -8.56 -5.93 10.38
CA THR A 191 -7.82 -7.20 10.25
C THR A 191 -8.31 -7.95 9.02
N ALA A 192 -7.42 -8.16 8.06
CA ALA A 192 -7.66 -9.03 6.91
C ALA A 192 -6.77 -10.26 7.03
N GLU A 193 -7.38 -11.39 7.37
CA GLU A 193 -6.68 -12.64 7.65
C GLU A 193 -6.20 -13.32 6.36
N GLU A 194 -5.22 -14.22 6.50
CA GLU A 194 -4.73 -15.03 5.39
C GLU A 194 -5.88 -15.79 4.72
N GLY A 195 -5.94 -15.73 3.39
CA GLY A 195 -7.01 -16.32 2.59
C GLY A 195 -8.16 -15.36 2.25
N SER A 196 -8.28 -14.21 2.92
CA SER A 196 -9.20 -13.15 2.48
C SER A 196 -8.77 -12.59 1.11
N ILE A 197 -9.74 -12.32 0.22
CA ILE A 197 -9.51 -11.90 -1.17
C ILE A 197 -10.32 -10.65 -1.48
N LEU A 198 -9.65 -9.61 -1.97
CA LEU A 198 -10.26 -8.41 -2.52
C LEU A 198 -9.85 -8.22 -3.98
N LEU A 199 -10.81 -8.13 -4.89
CA LEU A 199 -10.57 -8.03 -6.33
C LEU A 199 -11.20 -6.75 -6.88
N ALA A 200 -10.41 -5.99 -7.63
CA ALA A 200 -10.79 -4.80 -8.35
C ALA A 200 -10.08 -4.78 -9.72
N ASP A 201 -10.02 -5.93 -10.39
CA ASP A 201 -9.35 -6.05 -11.69
C ASP A 201 -10.15 -5.40 -12.81
N ALA A 202 -9.46 -4.89 -13.83
CA ALA A 202 -10.06 -4.44 -15.07
C ALA A 202 -10.58 -5.60 -15.93
N ALA A 203 -11.33 -5.26 -16.99
CA ALA A 203 -11.66 -6.16 -18.08
C ALA A 203 -10.42 -6.40 -18.99
N ALA A 204 -10.62 -6.90 -20.21
CA ALA A 204 -9.50 -7.05 -21.15
C ALA A 204 -8.86 -5.69 -21.49
N GLU A 205 -9.67 -4.64 -21.62
CA GLU A 205 -9.27 -3.26 -21.80
C GLU A 205 -9.81 -2.41 -20.65
N GLY A 206 -8.93 -1.74 -19.90
CA GLY A 206 -9.33 -0.87 -18.80
C GLY A 206 -8.30 -0.80 -17.69
N ASP A 207 -8.48 0.17 -16.81
CA ASP A 207 -7.58 0.39 -15.69
C ASP A 207 -7.99 -0.44 -14.47
N GLY A 208 -7.00 -0.88 -13.69
CA GLY A 208 -7.25 -1.51 -12.41
C GLY A 208 -7.97 -0.56 -11.45
N GLY A 209 -8.75 -1.13 -10.56
CA GLY A 209 -9.57 -0.40 -9.60
C GLY A 209 -8.82 0.09 -8.38
N ARG A 210 -9.57 0.37 -7.31
CA ARG A 210 -9.06 0.92 -6.06
C ARG A 210 -9.46 0.06 -4.87
N VAL A 211 -8.50 -0.27 -4.00
CA VAL A 211 -8.76 -1.00 -2.75
C VAL A 211 -8.06 -0.28 -1.60
N ILE A 212 -8.82 0.16 -0.59
CA ILE A 212 -8.29 0.85 0.58
C ILE A 212 -8.73 0.11 1.84
N LEU A 213 -7.75 -0.25 2.67
CA LEU A 213 -7.91 -0.69 4.05
C LEU A 213 -7.26 0.36 4.95
N TRP A 214 -8.08 1.02 5.77
CA TRP A 214 -7.64 2.08 6.67
C TRP A 214 -8.12 1.83 8.10
N SER A 215 -7.30 2.22 9.07
CA SER A 215 -7.72 2.35 10.47
C SER A 215 -6.96 3.46 11.19
N ASP A 216 -7.58 4.13 12.15
CA ASP A 216 -6.94 5.17 12.97
C ASP A 216 -5.90 4.60 13.95
N ASP A 217 -5.99 3.32 14.33
CA ASP A 217 -5.03 2.68 15.23
C ASP A 217 -4.27 1.55 14.52
N THR A 218 -4.85 0.35 14.38
CA THR A 218 -4.10 -0.83 13.92
C THR A 218 -4.72 -1.51 12.69
N THR A 219 -3.93 -1.62 11.62
CA THR A 219 -4.23 -2.47 10.46
C THR A 219 -3.33 -3.70 10.46
N ARG A 220 -3.95 -4.89 10.37
CA ARG A 220 -3.27 -6.18 10.15
C ARG A 220 -3.68 -6.75 8.79
N PHE A 221 -2.71 -7.00 7.92
CA PHE A 221 -2.97 -7.51 6.57
C PHE A 221 -2.16 -8.77 6.26
N ALA A 222 -2.87 -9.85 5.96
CA ALA A 222 -2.32 -11.13 5.51
C ALA A 222 -3.06 -11.70 4.28
N GLY A 223 -4.01 -10.94 3.72
CA GLY A 223 -4.86 -11.35 2.60
C GLY A 223 -4.25 -11.17 1.22
N THR A 224 -5.10 -11.29 0.20
CA THR A 224 -4.77 -11.05 -1.21
C THR A 224 -5.59 -9.89 -1.76
N ILE A 225 -4.92 -8.94 -2.42
CA ILE A 225 -5.55 -7.84 -3.17
C ILE A 225 -5.08 -7.89 -4.63
N SER A 226 -6.02 -7.79 -5.57
CA SER A 226 -5.73 -7.66 -7.00
C SER A 226 -6.45 -6.44 -7.57
N ALA A 227 -5.70 -5.52 -8.18
CA ALA A 227 -6.22 -4.39 -8.91
C ALA A 227 -5.43 -4.22 -10.22
N ARG A 228 -5.46 -5.24 -11.07
CA ARG A 228 -4.69 -5.31 -12.31
C ARG A 228 -5.34 -4.49 -13.42
N GLY A 229 -4.51 -3.86 -14.24
CA GLY A 229 -4.92 -3.31 -15.52
C GLY A 229 -5.25 -4.42 -16.52
N GLY A 230 -5.92 -4.05 -17.60
CA GLY A 230 -6.38 -4.99 -18.61
C GLY A 230 -5.25 -5.72 -19.33
N ALA A 231 -5.53 -6.95 -19.76
CA ALA A 231 -4.57 -7.79 -20.46
C ALA A 231 -4.23 -7.29 -21.89
N VAL A 232 -5.04 -6.36 -22.44
CA VAL A 232 -4.84 -5.74 -23.75
C VAL A 232 -4.40 -4.29 -23.62
N SER A 233 -4.98 -3.54 -22.69
CA SER A 233 -4.65 -2.14 -22.42
C SER A 233 -5.11 -1.71 -21.02
N GLY A 234 -4.55 -0.61 -20.54
CA GLY A 234 -4.89 0.02 -19.26
C GLY A 234 -3.78 -0.09 -18.22
N ASP A 235 -3.83 0.83 -17.26
CA ASP A 235 -2.87 0.95 -16.19
C ASP A 235 -3.28 0.11 -14.97
N GLY A 236 -2.31 -0.19 -14.11
CA GLY A 236 -2.56 -0.87 -12.85
C GLY A 236 -3.29 0.03 -11.87
N GLY A 237 -4.06 -0.58 -10.98
CA GLY A 237 -4.88 0.11 -10.00
C GLY A 237 -4.10 0.63 -8.79
N PHE A 238 -4.85 1.07 -7.78
CA PHE A 238 -4.29 1.60 -6.54
C PHE A 238 -4.72 0.76 -5.34
N VAL A 239 -3.78 0.42 -4.47
CA VAL A 239 -4.02 -0.30 -3.23
C VAL A 239 -3.43 0.48 -2.06
N GLU A 240 -4.16 0.56 -0.96
CA GLU A 240 -3.68 1.12 0.30
C GLU A 240 -3.99 0.15 1.45
N THR A 241 -2.99 -0.12 2.29
CA THR A 241 -3.17 -0.82 3.56
C THR A 241 -2.42 -0.05 4.64
N SER A 242 -3.16 0.73 5.42
CA SER A 242 -2.61 1.78 6.28
C SER A 242 -3.29 1.85 7.63
N GLY A 243 -2.62 2.50 8.57
CA GLY A 243 -3.10 2.83 9.89
C GLY A 243 -1.94 3.22 10.78
N SER A 244 -2.18 3.89 11.91
CA SER A 244 -1.09 4.40 12.78
C SER A 244 -0.04 3.32 13.08
N VAL A 245 -0.52 2.09 13.23
CA VAL A 245 0.27 0.88 13.35
C VAL A 245 -0.12 -0.11 12.25
N LEU A 246 0.89 -0.65 11.55
CA LEU A 246 0.71 -1.63 10.48
C LEU A 246 1.46 -2.91 10.78
N SER A 247 0.78 -4.05 10.61
CA SER A 247 1.40 -5.37 10.58
C SER A 247 1.09 -6.03 9.24
N LEU A 248 2.15 -6.36 8.49
CA LEU A 248 2.05 -7.00 7.17
C LEU A 248 2.70 -8.39 7.21
N SER A 249 1.89 -9.42 7.01
CA SER A 249 2.38 -10.80 6.95
C SER A 249 3.18 -11.10 5.68
N GLY A 250 4.17 -11.98 5.77
CA GLY A 250 4.86 -12.54 4.58
C GLY A 250 3.95 -13.36 3.66
N SER A 251 2.75 -13.75 4.11
CA SER A 251 1.70 -14.36 3.28
C SER A 251 0.88 -13.35 2.47
N ALA A 252 0.97 -12.05 2.79
CA ALA A 252 0.23 -11.01 2.09
C ALA A 252 0.61 -10.96 0.61
N ARG A 253 -0.40 -10.79 -0.27
CA ARG A 253 -0.18 -10.69 -1.73
C ARG A 253 -0.94 -9.49 -2.26
N VAL A 254 -0.24 -8.56 -2.90
CA VAL A 254 -0.85 -7.43 -3.60
C VAL A 254 -0.29 -7.36 -5.00
N THR A 255 -1.17 -7.21 -5.99
CA THR A 255 -0.78 -6.97 -7.38
C THR A 255 -1.58 -5.84 -8.00
N THR A 256 -0.85 -4.90 -8.58
CA THR A 256 -1.38 -3.82 -9.41
C THR A 256 -0.73 -3.84 -10.79
N SER A 257 -0.47 -5.03 -11.32
CA SER A 257 0.23 -5.21 -12.60
C SER A 257 -0.57 -4.69 -13.79
N ALA A 258 0.13 -4.22 -14.81
CA ALA A 258 -0.43 -3.87 -16.11
C ALA A 258 0.50 -4.39 -17.20
N ALA A 259 0.01 -5.30 -18.06
CA ALA A 259 0.84 -5.93 -19.08
C ALA A 259 1.26 -4.96 -20.21
N HIS A 260 0.40 -3.96 -20.48
CA HIS A 260 0.58 -2.99 -21.56
C HIS A 260 0.46 -1.53 -21.09
N GLY A 261 0.40 -1.31 -19.78
CA GLY A 261 0.32 0.01 -19.15
C GLY A 261 1.41 0.20 -18.10
N THR A 262 1.23 1.22 -17.28
CA THR A 262 2.07 1.49 -16.12
C THR A 262 1.63 0.62 -14.96
N PHE A 263 2.58 0.06 -14.21
CA PHE A 263 2.26 -0.60 -12.95
C PHE A 263 1.57 0.38 -12.02
N GLY A 264 0.52 -0.10 -11.36
CA GLY A 264 -0.16 0.64 -10.31
C GLY A 264 0.70 0.72 -9.04
N ALA A 265 0.10 1.19 -7.95
CA ALA A 265 0.81 1.42 -6.70
C ALA A 265 0.13 0.73 -5.50
N TRP A 266 0.96 0.23 -4.59
CA TRP A 266 0.56 -0.17 -3.25
C TRP A 266 1.21 0.76 -2.21
N LEU A 267 0.38 1.50 -1.50
CA LEU A 267 0.74 2.42 -0.42
C LEU A 267 0.64 1.71 0.94
N LEU A 268 1.72 1.79 1.71
CA LEU A 268 1.78 1.46 3.14
C LEU A 268 2.08 2.74 3.91
N ASP A 269 1.23 3.12 4.86
CA ASP A 269 1.33 4.41 5.56
C ASP A 269 1.10 4.31 7.09
N PRO A 270 2.05 3.76 7.87
CA PRO A 270 2.05 3.83 9.33
C PRO A 270 2.84 5.02 9.91
N ALA A 271 2.70 5.28 11.22
CA ALA A 271 3.48 6.33 11.88
C ALA A 271 4.99 6.02 11.87
N ASP A 272 5.33 4.76 12.14
CA ASP A 272 6.69 4.21 12.05
C ASP A 272 6.61 2.86 11.33
N MET A 273 7.65 2.55 10.54
CA MET A 273 7.72 1.29 9.80
C MET A 273 9.01 0.55 10.11
N GLU A 274 8.89 -0.70 10.56
CA GLU A 274 10.02 -1.64 10.65
C GLU A 274 9.86 -2.75 9.62
N ILE A 275 10.82 -2.85 8.71
CA ILE A 275 10.91 -3.93 7.73
C ILE A 275 11.82 -5.01 8.30
N VAL A 276 11.18 -6.08 8.75
CA VAL A 276 11.81 -7.22 9.40
C VAL A 276 10.95 -8.45 9.11
N SER A 277 11.61 -9.58 8.87
CA SER A 277 10.94 -10.86 8.71
C SER A 277 10.19 -11.23 9.98
N GLY A 278 8.88 -11.42 9.84
CA GLY A 278 8.07 -12.00 10.90
C GLY A 278 8.20 -13.53 10.84
N ASP A 279 8.15 -14.21 11.98
CA ASP A 279 8.16 -15.67 12.11
C ASP A 279 6.85 -16.34 11.62
N GLY A 280 6.17 -15.73 10.66
CA GLY A 280 5.15 -16.37 9.81
C GLY A 280 3.84 -16.76 10.51
N GLY A 281 3.55 -16.25 11.71
CA GLY A 281 2.30 -16.63 12.38
C GLY A 281 1.88 -15.87 13.64
N ASP A 282 2.69 -14.98 14.18
CA ASP A 282 2.33 -14.22 15.39
C ASP A 282 2.29 -12.71 15.10
N LEU A 283 1.09 -12.18 14.83
CA LEU A 283 0.82 -10.77 14.52
C LEU A 283 0.92 -9.86 15.77
N THR A 284 1.71 -10.26 16.75
CA THR A 284 1.96 -9.51 17.99
C THR A 284 3.13 -8.52 17.87
N GLY A 285 3.87 -8.56 16.75
CA GLY A 285 4.91 -7.59 16.40
C GLY A 285 4.46 -6.65 15.28
N PHE A 286 4.66 -5.35 15.48
CA PHE A 286 4.42 -4.31 14.47
C PHE A 286 5.57 -4.34 13.46
N ALA A 287 5.39 -5.09 12.37
CA ALA A 287 6.43 -5.35 11.39
C ALA A 287 5.84 -5.47 9.98
N VAL A 288 6.64 -5.09 8.99
CA VAL A 288 6.36 -5.26 7.58
C VAL A 288 7.30 -6.31 7.00
N ASP A 289 6.76 -7.46 6.62
CA ASP A 289 7.59 -8.55 6.09
C ASP A 289 8.20 -8.20 4.72
N PRO A 290 9.53 -8.28 4.55
CA PRO A 290 10.18 -7.94 3.28
C PRO A 290 9.77 -8.87 2.14
N GLY A 291 9.35 -10.11 2.42
CA GLY A 291 8.88 -11.06 1.42
C GLY A 291 7.59 -10.61 0.72
N ALA A 292 6.70 -9.93 1.44
CA ALA A 292 5.50 -9.33 0.85
C ALA A 292 5.85 -8.17 -0.10
N ILE A 293 6.82 -7.33 0.27
CA ILE A 293 7.35 -6.25 -0.57
C ILE A 293 7.99 -6.82 -1.83
N VAL A 294 8.88 -7.82 -1.68
CA VAL A 294 9.57 -8.48 -2.81
C VAL A 294 8.57 -9.09 -3.79
N ALA A 295 7.54 -9.78 -3.29
CA ALA A 295 6.51 -10.38 -4.13
C ALA A 295 5.71 -9.34 -4.92
N ALA A 296 5.34 -8.21 -4.29
CA ALA A 296 4.56 -7.17 -4.94
C ALA A 296 5.38 -6.37 -5.98
N LEU A 297 6.69 -6.18 -5.77
CA LEU A 297 7.60 -5.53 -6.73
C LEU A 297 7.74 -6.28 -8.06
N ASP A 298 7.25 -7.53 -8.18
CA ASP A 298 7.24 -8.29 -9.44
C ASP A 298 6.13 -7.87 -10.43
N GLY A 299 5.41 -6.80 -10.10
CA GLY A 299 4.39 -6.24 -10.99
C GLY A 299 3.75 -4.95 -10.48
N SER A 300 4.23 -4.37 -9.38
CA SER A 300 3.62 -3.21 -8.74
C SER A 300 4.69 -2.21 -8.34
N ASN A 301 4.33 -0.94 -8.28
CA ASN A 301 5.12 0.06 -7.57
C ASN A 301 4.73 0.05 -6.09
N ILE A 302 5.70 0.25 -5.21
CA ILE A 302 5.50 0.26 -3.76
C ILE A 302 5.86 1.64 -3.22
N VAL A 303 4.97 2.20 -2.42
CA VAL A 303 5.22 3.43 -1.67
C VAL A 303 5.15 3.09 -0.19
N LEU A 304 6.30 3.16 0.47
CA LEU A 304 6.40 3.07 1.92
C LEU A 304 6.44 4.52 2.43
N LEU A 305 5.32 4.97 2.97
CA LEU A 305 5.17 6.28 3.60
C LEU A 305 5.18 6.07 5.12
N ALA A 306 5.88 6.92 5.86
CA ALA A 306 5.75 6.95 7.31
C ALA A 306 5.94 8.36 7.88
N ASP A 307 5.18 8.69 8.91
CA ASP A 307 5.21 10.01 9.56
C ASP A 307 6.58 10.32 10.16
N ASN A 308 7.20 9.33 10.81
CA ASN A 308 8.39 9.50 11.63
C ASN A 308 9.62 8.86 10.97
N SER A 309 9.58 7.53 10.78
CA SER A 309 10.74 6.77 10.33
C SER A 309 10.41 5.48 9.60
N ILE A 310 11.31 5.06 8.72
CA ILE A 310 11.34 3.71 8.15
C ILE A 310 12.69 3.07 8.50
N THR A 311 12.65 1.90 9.11
CA THR A 311 13.82 1.08 9.47
C THR A 311 13.80 -0.19 8.64
N VAL A 312 14.86 -0.41 7.85
CA VAL A 312 15.06 -1.63 7.06
C VAL A 312 16.08 -2.50 7.78
N SER A 313 15.58 -3.45 8.58
CA SER A 313 16.39 -4.36 9.39
C SER A 313 16.79 -5.62 8.63
N ASP A 314 15.92 -6.10 7.72
CA ASP A 314 16.16 -7.26 6.86
C ASP A 314 16.25 -6.92 5.38
N VAL A 315 16.90 -7.80 4.62
CA VAL A 315 17.14 -7.60 3.18
C VAL A 315 15.83 -7.59 2.40
N ILE A 316 15.66 -6.58 1.53
CA ILE A 316 14.66 -6.59 0.46
C ILE A 316 15.39 -6.98 -0.83
N ASP A 317 15.29 -8.24 -1.25
CA ASP A 317 15.92 -8.74 -2.49
C ASP A 317 14.88 -9.07 -3.57
N ALA A 318 14.57 -8.07 -4.39
CA ALA A 318 13.77 -8.17 -5.60
C ALA A 318 14.64 -8.24 -6.87
N SER A 319 15.94 -8.51 -6.75
CA SER A 319 16.85 -8.52 -7.90
C SER A 319 16.54 -9.64 -8.90
N GLY A 320 15.93 -10.73 -8.41
CA GLY A 320 15.50 -11.89 -9.19
C GLY A 320 14.10 -11.78 -9.83
N ASN A 321 13.37 -10.68 -9.60
CA ASN A 321 12.03 -10.50 -10.15
C ASN A 321 12.04 -10.46 -11.69
N VAL A 322 10.89 -10.64 -12.33
CA VAL A 322 10.66 -10.45 -13.76
C VAL A 322 10.15 -9.04 -14.04
N GLY A 323 9.23 -8.54 -13.21
CA GLY A 323 8.76 -7.16 -13.22
C GLY A 323 9.77 -6.19 -12.60
N ALA A 324 9.78 -4.94 -13.10
CA ALA A 324 10.69 -3.89 -12.65
C ALA A 324 9.94 -2.83 -11.82
N GLY A 325 9.23 -3.27 -10.78
CA GLY A 325 8.50 -2.39 -9.86
C GLY A 325 9.42 -1.39 -9.16
N HIS A 326 8.94 -0.16 -8.97
CA HIS A 326 9.69 0.89 -8.26
C HIS A 326 9.39 0.85 -6.77
N LEU A 327 10.39 1.18 -5.94
CA LEU A 327 10.25 1.28 -4.49
C LEU A 327 10.53 2.73 -4.06
N THR A 328 9.58 3.33 -3.35
CA THR A 328 9.71 4.67 -2.78
C THR A 328 9.69 4.58 -1.25
N LEU A 329 10.68 5.20 -0.60
CA LEU A 329 10.78 5.34 0.85
C LEU A 329 10.57 6.81 1.22
N ASP A 330 9.41 7.14 1.77
CA ASP A 330 9.02 8.51 2.13
C ASP A 330 8.83 8.59 3.64
N ALA A 331 9.85 9.12 4.34
CA ALA A 331 9.79 9.42 5.76
C ALA A 331 10.85 10.47 6.10
N PRO A 332 10.69 11.28 7.15
CA PRO A 332 11.71 12.26 7.54
C PRO A 332 13.08 11.64 7.79
N THR A 333 13.12 10.44 8.38
CA THR A 333 14.34 9.68 8.70
C THR A 333 14.26 8.25 8.20
N LEU A 334 15.33 7.77 7.57
CA LEU A 334 15.49 6.35 7.20
C LEU A 334 16.65 5.70 7.97
N HIS A 335 16.46 4.45 8.37
CA HIS A 335 17.51 3.59 8.94
C HIS A 335 17.69 2.35 8.05
N LEU A 336 18.63 2.40 7.11
CA LEU A 336 18.89 1.33 6.15
C LEU A 336 19.97 0.40 6.68
N ASN A 337 19.59 -0.53 7.56
CA ASN A 337 20.50 -1.47 8.21
C ASN A 337 20.82 -2.71 7.36
N ALA A 338 19.95 -3.03 6.39
CA ALA A 338 20.14 -4.09 5.42
C ALA A 338 20.10 -3.58 3.97
N ALA A 339 20.52 -4.43 3.03
CA ALA A 339 20.56 -4.09 1.61
C ALA A 339 19.16 -4.11 0.97
N ILE A 340 18.92 -3.17 0.05
CA ILE A 340 17.78 -3.19 -0.88
C ILE A 340 18.34 -3.45 -2.28
N LEU A 341 18.01 -4.62 -2.82
CA LEU A 341 18.45 -5.10 -4.12
C LEU A 341 17.23 -5.16 -5.04
N LEU A 342 17.15 -4.27 -6.02
CA LEU A 342 16.04 -4.24 -6.97
C LEU A 342 16.46 -4.80 -8.33
N ARG A 343 15.49 -5.30 -9.09
CA ARG A 343 15.69 -5.73 -10.48
C ARG A 343 16.20 -4.58 -11.34
N GLY A 344 17.06 -4.88 -12.33
CA GLY A 344 17.40 -3.93 -13.39
C GLY A 344 16.15 -3.32 -14.06
N GLY A 345 16.16 -1.99 -14.22
CA GLY A 345 15.02 -1.20 -14.68
C GLY A 345 14.14 -0.63 -13.56
N SER A 346 14.27 -1.16 -12.33
CA SER A 346 13.61 -0.61 -11.15
C SER A 346 14.33 0.63 -10.65
N VAL A 347 13.61 1.47 -9.91
CA VAL A 347 14.14 2.68 -9.27
C VAL A 347 13.85 2.58 -7.77
N LEU A 348 14.89 2.82 -6.96
CA LEU A 348 14.72 3.19 -5.56
C LEU A 348 14.70 4.71 -5.48
N SER A 349 13.77 5.28 -4.72
CA SER A 349 13.69 6.71 -4.49
C SER A 349 13.19 7.04 -3.08
N GLY A 350 13.27 8.31 -2.70
CA GLY A 350 12.78 8.78 -1.42
C GLY A 350 12.99 10.27 -1.22
N THR A 351 12.48 10.74 -0.09
CA THR A 351 12.36 12.16 0.30
C THR A 351 13.05 12.44 1.65
N ALA A 352 13.80 11.48 2.17
CA ALA A 352 14.29 11.55 3.53
C ALA A 352 15.32 12.65 3.72
N SER A 353 15.11 13.47 4.75
CA SER A 353 16.04 14.54 5.13
C SER A 353 17.33 13.96 5.74
N THR A 354 17.20 12.83 6.45
CA THR A 354 18.30 12.08 7.04
C THR A 354 18.17 10.60 6.70
N VAL A 355 19.24 10.01 6.19
CA VAL A 355 19.35 8.58 5.96
C VAL A 355 20.55 8.04 6.70
N ASN A 356 20.34 7.06 7.57
CA ASN A 356 21.39 6.36 8.29
C ASN A 356 21.60 5.00 7.64
N VAL A 357 22.78 4.75 7.10
CA VAL A 357 23.12 3.47 6.48
C VAL A 357 23.93 2.64 7.48
N GLY A 358 23.38 1.48 7.85
CA GLY A 358 24.04 0.51 8.73
C GLY A 358 25.23 -0.18 8.07
N ALA A 359 25.99 -0.99 8.83
CA ALA A 359 27.18 -1.68 8.30
C ALA A 359 26.85 -2.74 7.23
N SER A 360 25.65 -3.34 7.30
CA SER A 360 25.13 -4.28 6.29
C SER A 360 24.24 -3.61 5.24
N GLY A 361 24.03 -2.30 5.35
CA GLY A 361 23.31 -1.50 4.37
C GLY A 361 24.19 -1.16 3.15
N ARG A 362 23.55 -0.75 2.06
CA ARG A 362 24.26 -0.32 0.84
C ARG A 362 24.19 1.21 0.71
N VAL A 363 25.35 1.82 0.53
CA VAL A 363 25.51 3.28 0.44
C VAL A 363 24.67 3.90 -0.68
N GLN A 364 24.60 3.25 -1.85
CA GLN A 364 23.77 3.73 -2.95
C GLN A 364 22.28 3.78 -2.59
N ASN A 365 21.76 2.83 -1.78
CA ASN A 365 20.37 2.92 -1.33
C ASN A 365 20.15 4.19 -0.50
N GLY A 366 21.12 4.54 0.35
CA GLY A 366 21.06 5.77 1.12
C GLY A 366 21.07 7.04 0.27
N ILE A 367 21.90 7.08 -0.79
CA ILE A 367 21.95 8.20 -1.74
C ILE A 367 20.63 8.32 -2.54
N ASP A 368 20.09 7.20 -2.99
CA ASP A 368 18.89 7.17 -3.83
C ASP A 368 17.65 7.63 -3.07
N ALA A 369 17.51 7.15 -1.81
CA ALA A 369 16.37 7.44 -0.94
C ALA A 369 16.43 8.81 -0.23
N ALA A 370 17.59 9.46 -0.18
CA ALA A 370 17.71 10.80 0.40
C ALA A 370 17.07 11.87 -0.50
N ALA A 371 16.39 12.84 0.10
CA ALA A 371 15.98 14.07 -0.57
C ALA A 371 17.19 14.86 -1.08
N ALA A 372 16.96 15.71 -2.09
CA ALA A 372 17.94 16.69 -2.51
C ALA A 372 18.26 17.66 -1.35
N GLY A 373 19.55 17.80 -1.03
CA GLY A 373 20.04 18.55 0.12
C GLY A 373 20.06 17.75 1.43
N GLY A 374 19.63 16.49 1.42
CA GLY A 374 19.60 15.61 2.60
C GLY A 374 20.99 15.19 3.10
N LEU A 375 20.98 14.55 4.26
CA LEU A 375 22.15 13.99 4.93
C LEU A 375 22.13 12.46 4.86
N VAL A 376 23.18 11.84 4.34
CA VAL A 376 23.44 10.40 4.42
C VAL A 376 24.55 10.16 5.42
N ASN A 377 24.20 9.65 6.60
CA ASN A 377 25.14 9.18 7.60
C ASN A 377 25.49 7.72 7.34
N LEU A 378 26.78 7.40 7.38
CA LEU A 378 27.29 6.04 7.23
C LEU A 378 27.91 5.60 8.57
N LEU A 379 27.56 4.40 9.03
CA LEU A 379 28.25 3.79 10.17
C LEU A 379 29.73 3.52 9.85
N GLY A 380 30.52 3.30 10.90
CA GLY A 380 31.92 2.92 10.76
C GLY A 380 32.01 1.49 10.23
N ALA A 381 32.28 1.33 8.94
CA ALA A 381 32.39 0.06 8.25
C ALA A 381 33.22 0.21 6.96
N ASN A 382 33.56 -0.93 6.35
CA ASN A 382 34.05 -0.98 4.97
C ASN A 382 32.89 -1.34 4.04
N TYR A 383 32.46 -0.36 3.23
CA TYR A 383 31.43 -0.52 2.22
C TYR A 383 32.07 -0.87 0.87
N GLY A 384 32.02 -2.16 0.51
CA GLY A 384 32.46 -2.64 -0.80
C GLY A 384 31.44 -2.33 -1.90
N SER A 385 31.92 -1.92 -3.08
CA SER A 385 31.04 -1.72 -4.24
C SER A 385 30.67 -3.06 -4.90
N THR A 386 29.38 -3.25 -5.24
CA THR A 386 28.90 -4.47 -5.92
C THR A 386 28.92 -4.31 -7.45
N GLY A 387 30.08 -4.00 -8.02
CA GLY A 387 30.28 -3.97 -9.48
C GLY A 387 29.97 -2.63 -10.19
N SER A 388 29.75 -1.54 -9.45
CA SER A 388 29.66 -0.19 -10.05
C SER A 388 30.03 0.91 -9.06
N GLU A 389 30.57 2.03 -9.59
CA GLU A 389 30.80 3.27 -8.84
C GLU A 389 29.52 3.76 -8.14
N LEU A 390 29.69 4.38 -6.96
CA LEU A 390 28.63 5.15 -6.32
C LEU A 390 28.27 6.35 -7.18
N ARG A 391 27.00 6.77 -7.19
CA ARG A 391 26.53 7.89 -8.02
C ARG A 391 25.72 8.87 -7.20
N ILE A 392 26.12 10.14 -7.26
CA ILE A 392 25.39 11.27 -6.71
C ILE A 392 25.00 12.18 -7.87
N GLY A 393 23.69 12.34 -8.10
CA GLY A 393 23.12 13.21 -9.13
C GLY A 393 22.31 14.38 -8.58
N LYS A 394 22.39 14.63 -7.27
CA LYS A 394 21.62 15.64 -6.54
C LYS A 394 22.48 16.27 -5.45
N SER A 395 22.12 17.46 -4.97
CA SER A 395 22.77 18.04 -3.79
C SER A 395 22.63 17.09 -2.60
N LEU A 396 23.71 16.86 -1.84
CA LEU A 396 23.73 15.88 -0.76
C LEU A 396 24.92 16.08 0.19
N THR A 397 24.74 15.81 1.48
CA THR A 397 25.86 15.60 2.40
C THR A 397 26.02 14.12 2.67
N MET A 398 27.20 13.55 2.43
CA MET A 398 27.58 12.22 2.90
C MET A 398 28.58 12.34 4.04
N ARG A 399 28.31 11.65 5.14
CA ARG A 399 29.07 11.76 6.37
C ARG A 399 29.38 10.38 6.95
N GLY A 400 30.66 10.06 7.10
CA GLY A 400 31.10 8.83 7.79
C GLY A 400 30.98 8.90 9.30
N SER A 401 31.34 7.82 10.00
CA SER A 401 31.46 7.77 11.46
C SER A 401 32.84 8.22 11.94
N VAL A 402 32.93 8.70 13.18
CA VAL A 402 34.21 9.06 13.81
C VAL A 402 34.90 7.73 14.14
N GLY A 403 36.00 7.40 13.44
CA GLY A 403 36.67 6.10 13.56
C GLY A 403 36.87 5.35 12.23
N GLY A 404 36.43 5.93 11.11
CA GLY A 404 36.78 5.47 9.76
C GLY A 404 35.61 4.78 9.05
N THR A 405 34.97 5.48 8.13
CA THR A 405 34.09 4.88 7.11
C THR A 405 34.86 4.75 5.81
N VAL A 406 34.96 3.54 5.27
CA VAL A 406 35.67 3.25 4.02
C VAL A 406 34.66 2.93 2.92
N LEU A 407 34.83 3.57 1.77
CA LEU A 407 34.15 3.31 0.51
C LEU A 407 35.18 2.67 -0.43
N ASP A 408 35.08 1.35 -0.58
CA ASP A 408 36.05 0.53 -1.29
C ASP A 408 35.46 0.04 -2.61
N ALA A 409 36.02 0.48 -3.73
CA ALA A 409 35.58 0.04 -5.04
C ALA A 409 36.00 -1.40 -5.37
N GLN A 410 36.90 -2.03 -4.61
CA GLN A 410 37.29 -3.44 -4.79
C GLN A 410 37.77 -3.79 -6.21
N GLY A 411 38.49 -2.88 -6.85
CA GLY A 411 38.97 -2.99 -8.23
C GLY A 411 37.93 -2.62 -9.30
N ASN A 412 36.74 -2.13 -8.91
CA ASN A 412 35.75 -1.63 -9.86
C ASN A 412 36.13 -0.25 -10.41
N HIS A 413 35.58 0.09 -11.57
CA HIS A 413 35.83 1.39 -12.19
C HIS A 413 35.23 2.52 -11.37
N GLY A 414 36.07 3.34 -10.75
CA GLY A 414 35.62 4.49 -9.95
C GLY A 414 35.08 4.10 -8.57
N VAL A 415 35.39 4.90 -7.55
CA VAL A 415 34.74 4.81 -6.23
C VAL A 415 33.43 5.60 -6.23
N LEU A 416 33.48 6.85 -6.67
CA LEU A 416 32.35 7.78 -6.62
C LEU A 416 32.31 8.66 -7.87
N ARG A 417 31.13 8.78 -8.44
CA ARG A 417 30.82 9.74 -9.48
C ARG A 417 29.79 10.76 -9.00
N ILE A 418 30.13 12.02 -9.18
CA ILE A 418 29.23 13.16 -8.95
C ILE A 418 28.88 13.74 -10.31
N THR A 419 27.59 13.77 -10.64
CA THR A 419 27.09 14.42 -11.85
C THR A 419 26.25 15.63 -11.48
N GLY A 420 26.49 16.75 -12.16
CA GLY A 420 25.62 17.91 -12.13
C GLY A 420 24.21 17.55 -12.60
N ASP A 421 23.22 18.27 -12.09
CA ASP A 421 21.83 18.17 -12.51
C ASP A 421 21.49 19.27 -13.52
N THR A 422 20.27 19.24 -14.02
CA THR A 422 19.74 20.30 -14.89
C THR A 422 19.14 21.47 -14.09
N SER A 423 19.32 21.54 -12.77
CA SER A 423 18.76 22.62 -11.96
C SER A 423 19.49 23.95 -12.22
N ALA A 424 18.83 25.06 -11.91
CA ALA A 424 19.45 26.38 -12.00
C ALA A 424 20.49 26.63 -10.89
N THR A 425 20.36 25.91 -9.76
CA THR A 425 21.21 26.03 -8.57
C THR A 425 22.48 25.21 -8.65
N GLY A 426 22.56 24.25 -9.59
CA GLY A 426 23.64 23.28 -9.65
C GLY A 426 23.58 22.27 -8.51
N VAL A 427 24.58 21.40 -8.45
CA VAL A 427 24.69 20.33 -7.44
C VAL A 427 25.74 20.71 -6.40
N VAL A 428 25.37 20.67 -5.13
CA VAL A 428 26.27 20.90 -3.99
C VAL A 428 26.45 19.61 -3.21
N VAL A 429 27.66 19.07 -3.19
CA VAL A 429 27.99 17.83 -2.47
C VAL A 429 28.99 18.11 -1.37
N THR A 430 28.72 17.60 -0.16
CA THR A 430 29.68 17.59 0.94
C THR A 430 30.05 16.16 1.30
N LEU A 431 31.35 15.86 1.33
CA LEU A 431 31.91 14.57 1.70
C LEU A 431 32.72 14.77 2.99
N ASP A 432 32.27 14.15 4.09
CA ASP A 432 32.78 14.38 5.44
C ASP A 432 33.19 13.07 6.10
N ARG A 433 34.44 12.96 6.55
CA ARG A 433 34.96 11.79 7.29
C ARG A 433 34.84 10.45 6.55
N LEU A 434 35.20 10.44 5.26
CA LEU A 434 35.15 9.26 4.38
C LEU A 434 36.54 8.87 3.86
N THR A 435 36.77 7.59 3.64
CA THR A 435 37.95 7.08 2.91
C THR A 435 37.50 6.48 1.58
N PHE A 436 38.04 6.95 0.46
CA PHE A 436 37.75 6.45 -0.89
C PHE A 436 38.95 5.67 -1.43
N THR A 437 38.79 4.37 -1.69
CA THR A 437 39.91 3.49 -2.07
C THR A 437 39.52 2.39 -3.06
N GLY A 438 40.54 1.75 -3.63
CA GLY A 438 40.40 0.50 -4.37
C GLY A 438 39.72 0.67 -5.72
N GLY A 439 39.59 1.88 -6.24
CA GLY A 439 38.96 2.10 -7.54
C GLY A 439 39.97 2.09 -8.68
N ASP A 440 39.56 1.50 -9.80
CA ASP A 440 40.39 1.33 -10.98
C ASP A 440 40.08 2.32 -12.10
N ALA A 441 41.13 2.81 -12.76
CA ALA A 441 40.98 3.65 -13.95
C ALA A 441 40.56 2.81 -15.17
N LEU A 442 39.75 3.43 -16.02
CA LEU A 442 39.40 2.89 -17.32
C LEU A 442 40.43 3.33 -18.37
N PHE A 443 40.91 2.39 -19.19
CA PHE A 443 41.84 2.69 -20.28
C PHE A 443 41.29 3.78 -21.22
N GLY A 444 41.96 4.93 -21.26
CA GLY A 444 41.52 6.11 -22.04
C GLY A 444 40.38 6.91 -21.42
N GLY A 445 40.03 6.61 -20.16
CA GLY A 445 38.88 7.12 -19.44
C GLY A 445 39.23 7.89 -18.16
N ARG A 446 38.44 7.64 -17.11
CA ARG A 446 38.45 8.42 -15.86
C ARG A 446 39.36 7.82 -14.81
N GLY A 447 39.83 8.63 -13.86
CA GLY A 447 40.57 8.16 -12.67
C GLY A 447 39.72 7.25 -11.78
N GLY A 448 40.35 6.34 -11.04
CA GLY A 448 39.67 5.32 -10.25
C GLY A 448 39.01 5.81 -8.95
N GLY A 449 39.32 7.01 -8.47
CA GLY A 449 38.80 7.56 -7.22
C GLY A 449 37.45 8.27 -7.38
N ILE A 450 37.45 9.59 -7.19
CA ILE A 450 36.27 10.44 -7.35
C ILE A 450 36.30 11.11 -8.73
N TYR A 451 35.20 11.04 -9.46
CA TYR A 451 35.02 11.72 -10.73
C TYR A 451 33.88 12.73 -10.66
N ILE A 452 34.15 14.00 -11.00
CA ILE A 452 33.16 15.08 -11.00
C ILE A 452 32.84 15.50 -12.43
N ASN A 453 31.57 15.46 -12.82
CA ASN A 453 31.10 15.90 -14.13
C ASN A 453 30.02 16.97 -13.99
N GLY A 454 30.37 18.21 -14.36
CA GLY A 454 29.51 19.37 -14.18
C GLY A 454 28.25 19.45 -15.05
N GLY A 455 28.05 18.56 -16.05
CA GLY A 455 26.82 18.49 -16.86
C GLY A 455 26.35 19.81 -17.52
N GLY A 456 26.52 19.98 -18.83
CA GLY A 456 25.83 21.04 -19.58
C GLY A 456 26.21 22.49 -19.24
N GLY A 457 27.32 22.73 -18.53
CA GLY A 457 27.87 24.07 -18.25
C GLY A 457 27.37 24.73 -16.98
N ARG A 458 26.73 24.00 -16.05
CA ARG A 458 26.34 24.51 -14.72
C ARG A 458 27.31 24.07 -13.62
N LYS A 459 27.30 24.77 -12.49
CA LYS A 459 28.27 24.56 -11.39
C LYS A 459 27.96 23.28 -10.63
N THR A 460 28.99 22.52 -10.30
CA THR A 460 28.95 21.42 -9.33
C THR A 460 30.00 21.73 -8.28
N ASP A 461 29.54 22.07 -7.08
CA ASP A 461 30.41 22.45 -5.96
C ASP A 461 30.58 21.24 -5.04
N VAL A 462 31.81 20.78 -4.87
CA VAL A 462 32.12 19.62 -4.02
C VAL A 462 33.05 20.05 -2.90
N THR A 463 32.60 19.87 -1.66
CA THR A 463 33.38 20.09 -0.44
C THR A 463 33.84 18.75 0.11
N ILE A 464 35.15 18.57 0.28
CA ILE A 464 35.74 17.36 0.87
C ILE A 464 36.45 17.78 2.15
N GLN A 465 36.00 17.25 3.28
CA GLN A 465 36.53 17.58 4.61
C GLN A 465 36.78 16.31 5.41
N ASP A 466 37.87 16.31 6.18
CA ASP A 466 38.29 15.19 7.04
C ASP A 466 38.29 13.82 6.34
N SER A 467 38.47 13.81 5.02
CA SER A 467 38.32 12.64 4.16
C SER A 467 39.64 12.31 3.47
N THR A 468 39.86 11.03 3.20
CA THR A 468 41.06 10.49 2.55
C THR A 468 40.69 9.88 1.21
N ILE A 469 41.48 10.16 0.17
CA ILE A 469 41.36 9.50 -1.14
C ILE A 469 42.72 8.89 -1.45
N SER A 470 42.79 7.56 -1.45
CA SER A 470 44.06 6.83 -1.58
C SER A 470 43.84 5.45 -2.19
N GLY A 471 44.91 4.83 -2.70
CA GLY A 471 44.81 3.45 -3.21
C GLY A 471 43.95 3.28 -4.47
N ASN A 472 43.79 4.35 -5.27
CA ASN A 472 43.06 4.31 -6.55
C ASN A 472 44.05 4.39 -7.73
N SER A 473 43.76 3.69 -8.83
CA SER A 473 44.63 3.67 -10.01
C SER A 473 44.32 4.81 -10.99
N ALA A 474 45.29 5.10 -11.88
CA ALA A 474 45.22 6.13 -12.91
C ALA A 474 45.93 5.67 -14.18
N ASP A 475 45.34 5.90 -15.36
CA ASP A 475 46.02 5.61 -16.64
C ASP A 475 46.82 6.81 -17.18
N PHE A 476 46.31 8.04 -17.04
CA PHE A 476 46.94 9.26 -17.58
C PHE A 476 47.03 10.41 -16.57
N GLY A 477 46.76 10.15 -15.28
CA GLY A 477 46.65 11.14 -14.21
C GLY A 477 45.23 11.20 -13.60
N GLY A 478 45.06 11.92 -12.47
CA GLY A 478 43.75 12.09 -11.83
C GLY A 478 43.21 10.87 -11.06
N GLY A 479 44.06 9.91 -10.69
CA GLY A 479 43.64 8.64 -10.08
C GLY A 479 42.76 8.78 -8.83
N ASN A 480 43.01 9.78 -8.00
CA ASN A 480 42.21 10.02 -6.80
C ASN A 480 41.05 10.99 -7.04
N LEU A 481 41.26 12.06 -7.80
CA LEU A 481 40.25 13.06 -8.09
C LEU A 481 40.45 13.56 -9.52
N GLN A 482 39.37 13.54 -10.30
CA GLN A 482 39.34 14.02 -11.68
C GLN A 482 38.15 14.92 -11.96
#